data_AF-A0A087YGK6-F1
#
_entry.id   AF-A0A087YGK6-F1
#
_cell.length_a   1.000
_cell.length_b   1.000
_cell.length_c   1.000
_cell.angle_alpha   90.00
_cell.angle_beta   90.00
_cell.angle_gamma   90.00
#
_symmetry.space_group_name_H-M   'P 1'
#
loop_
_entity.id
_entity.type
_entity.pdbx_description
1 polymer ?
#
loop_
_entity_poly.entity_id
_entity_poly.type
_entity_poly.pdbx_seq_one_letter_code
_entity_poly.pdbx_strand_id
1 'polypeptide(L)'
;MFSSVWNFIKRHKKKFIFTGAVVGGVYLLSKYAQKKIKEVQEKEASEYIAQARRQFHFESNQRTCNMTVLSMLPPLREAIVTQLNSESLTAMLKTKPANKLEIWENLKIISFTRTVVAVYSTCMLVVLLRVQLNIIGGYLYLDNSVGKSAASPLTPPDVQQQYLSSIQHLLGDGLTELISRVKTAVQNSLGGVSLKQSLSLLELEQQLIWIRAEVDSGRPLSSYMLADDEEVLADQACGLTEKDLVTIRLLNETRDMLDSPDLSKVLGACLNRGFSRLLDNLAEFFRLPVSDSAPDRGLNRLSAVSLPLAKIIPIINGQINSVCSDTPSHFVQDLLLNNQVKEFAAIVYETFSTPQELQK
;
A
#
# COMPACT_ATOMS: atom_id res chain seq x y z
N MET A 1 89.03 -1.03 15.50
CA MET A 1 87.69 -1.32 16.07
C MET A 1 86.83 -2.21 15.15
N PHE A 2 86.88 -2.05 13.82
CA PHE A 2 86.09 -2.87 12.87
C PHE A 2 86.39 -4.39 12.85
N SER A 3 87.64 -4.81 13.09
CA SER A 3 88.02 -6.24 13.07
C SER A 3 87.47 -7.06 14.24
N SER A 4 87.28 -6.42 15.41
CA SER A 4 86.71 -7.07 16.61
C SER A 4 85.20 -7.32 16.45
N VAL A 5 84.49 -6.35 15.87
CA VAL A 5 83.06 -6.44 15.55
C VAL A 5 82.79 -7.54 14.52
N TRP A 6 83.64 -7.68 13.50
CA TRP A 6 83.51 -8.71 12.47
C TRP A 6 83.67 -10.14 13.01
N ASN A 7 84.66 -10.34 13.89
CA ASN A 7 84.90 -11.64 14.52
C ASN A 7 83.80 -12.02 15.52
N PHE A 8 83.20 -11.04 16.21
CA PHE A 8 82.05 -11.25 17.08
C PHE A 8 80.79 -11.67 16.31
N ILE A 9 80.49 -10.97 15.20
CA ILE A 9 79.38 -11.31 14.30
C ILE A 9 79.54 -12.71 13.72
N LYS A 10 80.76 -13.09 13.30
CA LYS A 10 81.06 -14.42 12.75
C LYS A 10 80.84 -15.54 13.78
N ARG A 11 81.16 -15.31 15.06
CA ARG A 11 80.93 -16.27 16.16
C ARG A 11 79.45 -16.43 16.55
N HIS A 12 78.62 -15.41 16.34
CA HIS A 12 77.19 -15.44 16.68
C HIS A 12 76.23 -15.48 15.48
N LYS A 13 76.72 -15.77 14.27
CA LYS A 13 75.95 -15.76 13.01
C LYS A 13 74.61 -16.48 13.07
N LYS A 14 74.54 -17.66 13.71
CA LYS A 14 73.28 -18.41 13.89
C LYS A 14 72.27 -17.68 14.77
N LYS A 15 72.73 -16.98 15.82
CA LYS A 15 71.87 -16.19 16.71
C LYS A 15 71.30 -14.97 15.99
N PHE A 16 72.12 -14.27 15.19
CA PHE A 16 71.64 -13.13 14.38
C PHE A 16 70.61 -13.54 13.33
N ILE A 17 70.79 -14.69 12.67
CA ILE A 17 69.81 -15.21 11.70
C ILE A 17 68.50 -15.55 12.40
N PHE A 18 68.55 -16.24 13.55
CA PHE A 18 67.35 -16.59 14.30
C PHE A 18 66.61 -15.35 14.81
N THR A 19 67.31 -14.40 15.42
CA THR A 19 66.72 -13.13 15.87
C THR A 19 66.13 -12.33 14.71
N GLY A 20 66.83 -12.24 13.57
CA GLY A 20 66.32 -11.57 12.37
C GLY A 20 65.06 -12.23 11.81
N ALA A 21 65.00 -13.56 11.79
CA ALA A 21 63.83 -14.31 11.36
C ALA A 21 62.63 -14.10 12.29
N VAL A 22 62.84 -14.12 13.62
CA VAL A 22 61.80 -13.85 14.61
C VAL A 22 61.28 -12.42 14.49
N VAL A 23 62.18 -11.43 14.45
CA VAL A 23 61.80 -10.00 14.32
C VAL A 23 61.09 -9.74 12.99
N GLY A 24 61.60 -10.30 11.89
CA GLY A 24 60.97 -10.20 10.57
C GLY A 24 59.59 -10.87 10.53
N GLY A 25 59.45 -12.06 11.13
CA GLY A 25 58.19 -12.78 11.24
C GLY A 25 57.14 -12.02 12.04
N VAL A 26 57.51 -11.49 13.21
CA VAL A 26 56.65 -10.64 14.05
C VAL A 26 56.24 -9.37 13.29
N TYR A 27 57.16 -8.73 12.58
CA TYR A 27 56.86 -7.54 11.77
C TYR A 27 55.85 -7.83 10.65
N LEU A 28 56.05 -8.92 9.90
CA LEU A 28 55.14 -9.32 8.81
C LEU A 28 53.74 -9.67 9.34
N LEU A 29 53.65 -10.43 10.43
CA LEU A 29 52.38 -10.78 11.07
C LEU A 29 51.66 -9.54 11.60
N SER A 30 52.37 -8.62 12.26
CA SER A 30 51.80 -7.36 12.75
C SER A 30 51.27 -6.50 11.60
N LYS A 31 52.01 -6.41 10.49
CA LYS A 31 51.59 -5.65 9.31
C LYS A 31 50.39 -6.28 8.62
N TYR A 32 50.34 -7.62 8.54
CA TYR A 32 49.19 -8.35 8.01
C TYR A 32 47.96 -8.16 8.89
N ALA A 33 48.09 -8.26 10.22
CA ALA A 33 47.00 -8.05 11.17
C ALA A 33 46.42 -6.63 11.06
N GLN A 34 47.28 -5.60 11.00
CA GLN A 34 46.84 -4.21 10.81
C GLN A 34 46.10 -4.02 9.48
N LYS A 35 46.62 -4.58 8.38
CA LYS A 35 45.95 -4.53 7.08
C LYS A 35 44.60 -5.24 7.13
N LYS A 36 44.52 -6.42 7.75
CA LYS A 36 43.29 -7.20 7.86
C LYS A 36 42.23 -6.51 8.73
N ILE A 37 42.63 -5.92 9.86
CA ILE A 37 41.73 -5.14 10.72
C ILE A 37 41.20 -3.93 9.95
N LYS A 38 42.07 -3.21 9.23
CA LYS A 38 41.65 -2.07 8.41
C LYS A 38 40.69 -2.48 7.29
N GLU A 39 40.97 -3.57 6.57
CA GLU A 39 40.06 -4.11 5.54
C GLU A 39 38.69 -4.49 6.12
N VAL A 40 38.66 -5.12 7.30
CA VAL A 40 37.40 -5.49 7.97
C VAL A 40 36.63 -4.24 8.40
N GLN A 41 37.29 -3.26 9.02
CA GLN A 41 36.67 -2.00 9.41
C GLN A 41 36.14 -1.21 8.20
N GLU A 42 36.91 -1.15 7.11
CA GLU A 42 36.48 -0.50 5.87
C GLU A 42 35.28 -1.21 5.26
N LYS A 43 35.26 -2.56 5.28
CA LYS A 43 34.14 -3.36 4.80
C LYS A 43 32.88 -3.12 5.64
N GLU A 44 32.96 -3.24 6.96
CA GLU A 44 31.83 -2.99 7.87
C GLU A 44 31.31 -1.56 7.74
N ALA A 45 32.20 -0.56 7.67
CA ALA A 45 31.81 0.83 7.46
C ALA A 45 31.10 1.03 6.11
N SER A 46 31.57 0.36 5.04
CA SER A 46 30.95 0.44 3.72
C SER A 46 29.56 -0.19 3.68
N GLU A 47 29.39 -1.36 4.32
CA GLU A 47 28.10 -2.06 4.43
C GLU A 47 27.11 -1.23 5.25
N TYR A 48 27.55 -0.67 6.39
CA TYR A 48 26.75 0.21 7.22
C TYR A 48 26.28 1.46 6.46
N ILE A 49 27.17 2.11 5.70
CA ILE A 49 26.81 3.29 4.88
C ILE A 49 25.81 2.90 3.78
N ALA A 50 25.99 1.75 3.12
CA ALA A 50 25.09 1.27 2.08
C ALA A 50 23.69 1.00 2.63
N GLN A 51 23.60 0.34 3.79
CA GLN A 51 22.35 0.06 4.48
C GLN A 51 21.66 1.36 4.94
N ALA A 52 22.40 2.29 5.55
CA ALA A 52 21.87 3.58 5.97
C ALA A 52 21.33 4.40 4.78
N ARG A 53 22.04 4.38 3.64
CA ARG A 53 21.58 5.04 2.41
C ARG A 53 20.29 4.43 1.87
N ARG A 54 20.19 3.09 1.85
CA ARG A 54 18.99 2.37 1.43
C ARG A 54 17.80 2.72 2.32
N GLN A 55 17.99 2.68 3.64
CA GLN A 55 16.96 3.03 4.61
C GLN A 55 16.49 4.48 4.45
N PHE A 56 17.42 5.43 4.28
CA PHE A 56 17.07 6.83 4.03
C PHE A 56 16.25 7.00 2.75
N HIS A 57 16.64 6.32 1.66
CA HIS A 57 15.90 6.36 0.40
C HIS A 57 14.51 5.74 0.56
N PHE A 58 14.39 4.60 1.25
CA PHE A 58 13.11 3.97 1.54
C PHE A 58 12.17 4.88 2.35
N GLU A 59 12.67 5.53 3.41
CA GLU A 59 11.87 6.45 4.21
C GLU A 59 11.41 7.69 3.43
N SER A 60 12.28 8.21 2.56
CA SER A 60 11.91 9.27 1.62
C SER A 60 10.82 8.79 0.67
N ASN A 61 10.95 7.56 0.13
CA ASN A 61 9.98 6.95 -0.75
C ASN A 61 8.61 6.76 -0.07
N GLN A 62 8.58 6.37 1.21
CA GLN A 62 7.33 6.25 1.97
C GLN A 62 6.62 7.59 2.14
N ARG A 63 7.38 8.68 2.33
CA ARG A 63 6.82 10.04 2.38
C ARG A 63 6.22 10.44 1.05
N THR A 64 6.92 10.17 -0.05
CA THR A 64 6.39 10.37 -1.41
C THR A 64 5.09 9.59 -1.60
N CYS A 65 5.06 8.31 -1.24
CA CYS A 65 3.86 7.49 -1.34
C CYS A 65 2.68 8.03 -0.54
N ASN A 66 2.91 8.51 0.70
CA ASN A 66 1.85 9.14 1.49
C ASN A 66 1.29 10.38 0.78
N MET A 67 2.16 11.22 0.23
CA MET A 67 1.73 12.41 -0.51
C MET A 67 0.97 12.04 -1.79
N THR A 68 1.43 11.03 -2.53
CA THR A 68 0.77 10.55 -3.74
C THR A 68 -0.62 10.01 -3.42
N VAL A 69 -0.77 9.19 -2.38
CA VAL A 69 -2.09 8.70 -1.92
C VAL A 69 -3.02 9.88 -1.67
N LEU A 70 -2.58 10.86 -0.86
CA LEU A 70 -3.41 12.02 -0.53
C LEU A 70 -3.78 12.85 -1.77
N SER A 71 -2.89 12.95 -2.76
CA SER A 71 -3.18 13.63 -4.03
C SER A 71 -4.13 12.87 -4.96
N MET A 72 -4.20 11.55 -4.85
CA MET A 72 -5.05 10.68 -5.68
C MET A 72 -6.44 10.42 -5.05
N LEU A 73 -6.65 10.74 -3.78
CA LEU A 73 -7.95 10.63 -3.12
C LEU A 73 -9.04 11.53 -3.74
N PRO A 74 -8.80 12.82 -4.05
CA PRO A 74 -9.84 13.65 -4.67
C PRO A 74 -10.26 13.13 -6.06
N PRO A 75 -9.35 12.77 -6.99
CA PRO A 75 -9.71 12.12 -8.25
C PRO A 75 -10.51 10.83 -8.06
N LEU A 76 -10.10 9.97 -7.11
CA LEU A 76 -10.83 8.74 -6.79
C LEU A 76 -12.25 9.04 -6.30
N ARG A 77 -12.41 10.00 -5.38
CA ARG A 77 -13.72 10.42 -4.88
C ARG A 77 -14.59 10.95 -6.02
N GLU A 78 -14.04 11.81 -6.87
CA GLU A 78 -14.76 12.39 -7.99
C GLU A 78 -15.25 11.32 -8.97
N ALA A 79 -14.40 10.34 -9.30
CA ALA A 79 -14.77 9.20 -10.14
C ALA A 79 -15.93 8.39 -9.52
N ILE A 80 -15.85 8.08 -8.22
CA ILE A 80 -16.91 7.36 -7.49
C ILE A 80 -18.22 8.17 -7.48
N VAL A 81 -18.17 9.46 -7.14
CA VAL A 81 -19.37 10.32 -7.04
C VAL A 81 -20.03 10.49 -8.42
N THR A 82 -19.23 10.60 -9.48
CA THR A 82 -19.73 10.74 -10.84
C THR A 82 -20.48 9.49 -11.29
N GLN A 83 -19.92 8.30 -11.05
CA GLN A 83 -20.55 7.03 -11.43
C GLN A 83 -21.71 6.63 -10.49
N LEU A 84 -21.68 7.05 -9.22
CA LEU A 84 -22.67 6.71 -8.18
C LEU A 84 -23.32 7.99 -7.61
N ASN A 85 -23.95 8.77 -8.49
CA ASN A 85 -24.53 10.08 -8.18
C ASN A 85 -25.83 9.98 -7.35
N SER A 86 -25.67 9.89 -6.03
CA SER A 86 -26.77 9.88 -5.07
C SER A 86 -27.45 11.26 -4.90
N GLU A 87 -26.71 12.32 -5.19
CA GLU A 87 -27.10 13.72 -4.99
C GLU A 87 -28.20 14.09 -5.98
N SER A 88 -28.11 13.61 -7.22
CA SER A 88 -29.15 13.71 -8.25
C SER A 88 -30.46 13.04 -7.80
N LEU A 89 -30.38 11.80 -7.29
CA LEU A 89 -31.56 11.10 -6.75
C LEU A 89 -32.18 11.84 -5.56
N THR A 90 -31.33 12.36 -4.66
CA THR A 90 -31.78 13.15 -3.51
C THR A 90 -32.44 14.46 -3.95
N ALA A 91 -31.92 15.12 -4.99
CA ALA A 91 -32.51 16.32 -5.57
C ALA A 91 -33.88 16.00 -6.21
N MET A 92 -34.00 14.91 -6.93
CA MET A 92 -35.29 14.43 -7.46
C MET A 92 -36.29 14.17 -6.33
N LEU A 93 -35.88 13.55 -5.22
CA LEU A 93 -36.79 13.32 -4.08
C LEU A 93 -37.36 14.62 -3.47
N LYS A 94 -36.61 15.73 -3.53
CA LYS A 94 -37.08 17.05 -3.04
C LYS A 94 -38.23 17.62 -3.87
N THR A 95 -38.34 17.25 -5.16
CA THR A 95 -39.42 17.73 -6.05
C THR A 95 -40.74 16.97 -5.86
N LYS A 96 -40.80 16.00 -4.94
CA LYS A 96 -41.97 15.13 -4.68
C LYS A 96 -42.51 14.42 -5.94
N PRO A 97 -41.67 13.66 -6.67
CA PRO A 97 -42.07 12.96 -7.88
C PRO A 97 -43.07 11.84 -7.58
N ALA A 98 -43.86 11.46 -8.58
CA ALA A 98 -44.84 10.38 -8.45
C ALA A 98 -44.19 9.02 -8.16
N ASN A 99 -43.02 8.74 -8.75
CA ASN A 99 -42.25 7.50 -8.56
C ASN A 99 -41.30 7.55 -7.34
N LYS A 100 -41.69 8.23 -6.26
CA LYS A 100 -40.88 8.42 -5.05
C LYS A 100 -40.30 7.10 -4.50
N LEU A 101 -41.09 6.02 -4.48
CA LEU A 101 -40.65 4.74 -3.92
C LEU A 101 -39.48 4.15 -4.72
N GLU A 102 -39.58 4.15 -6.05
CA GLU A 102 -38.53 3.67 -6.96
C GLU A 102 -37.23 4.44 -6.77
N ILE A 103 -37.31 5.77 -6.62
CA ILE A 103 -36.11 6.60 -6.39
C ILE A 103 -35.46 6.27 -5.05
N TRP A 104 -36.25 5.98 -4.00
CA TRP A 104 -35.70 5.53 -2.71
C TRP A 104 -35.05 4.15 -2.79
N GLU A 105 -35.63 3.23 -3.55
CA GLU A 105 -35.02 1.91 -3.77
C GLU A 105 -33.71 2.03 -4.56
N ASN A 106 -33.66 2.89 -5.58
CA ASN A 106 -32.41 3.19 -6.28
C ASN A 106 -31.38 3.86 -5.37
N LEU A 107 -31.80 4.81 -4.53
CA LEU A 107 -30.92 5.48 -3.58
C LEU A 107 -30.36 4.50 -2.55
N LYS A 108 -31.15 3.52 -2.09
CA LYS A 108 -30.69 2.43 -1.23
C LYS A 108 -29.48 1.72 -1.85
N ILE A 109 -29.61 1.27 -3.09
CA ILE A 109 -28.54 0.51 -3.76
C ILE A 109 -27.32 1.40 -4.01
N ILE A 110 -27.52 2.63 -4.50
CA ILE A 110 -26.41 3.55 -4.81
C ILE A 110 -25.65 3.95 -3.54
N SER A 111 -26.32 4.28 -2.44
CA SER A 111 -25.66 4.70 -1.20
C SER A 111 -24.78 3.62 -0.58
N PHE A 112 -25.27 2.37 -0.54
CA PHE A 112 -24.48 1.24 -0.06
C PHE A 112 -23.34 0.89 -1.01
N THR A 113 -23.61 0.81 -2.32
CA THR A 113 -22.59 0.56 -3.34
C THR A 113 -21.46 1.58 -3.24
N ARG A 114 -21.81 2.86 -3.16
CA ARG A 114 -20.86 3.98 -3.07
C ARG A 114 -19.94 3.87 -1.87
N THR A 115 -20.47 3.49 -0.73
CA THR A 115 -19.71 3.38 0.52
C THR A 115 -18.78 2.17 0.50
N VAL A 116 -19.29 1.02 0.04
CA VAL A 116 -18.51 -0.21 -0.08
C VAL A 116 -17.36 0.00 -1.09
N VAL A 117 -17.67 0.52 -2.28
CA VAL A 117 -16.65 0.85 -3.30
C VAL A 117 -15.61 1.81 -2.75
N ALA A 118 -16.00 2.87 -2.02
CA ALA A 118 -15.04 3.81 -1.43
C ALA A 118 -14.04 3.14 -0.48
N VAL A 119 -14.48 2.18 0.34
CA VAL A 119 -13.59 1.42 1.24
C VAL A 119 -12.64 0.54 0.42
N TYR A 120 -13.17 -0.22 -0.54
CA TYR A 120 -12.37 -1.12 -1.38
C TYR A 120 -11.31 -0.35 -2.19
N SER A 121 -11.75 0.64 -2.96
CA SER A 121 -10.87 1.39 -3.87
C SER A 121 -9.83 2.22 -3.11
N THR A 122 -10.15 2.73 -1.92
CA THR A 122 -9.16 3.43 -1.09
C THR A 122 -8.09 2.48 -0.53
N CYS A 123 -8.49 1.28 -0.09
CA CYS A 123 -7.52 0.25 0.34
C CYS A 123 -6.63 -0.20 -0.82
N MET A 124 -7.24 -0.43 -1.99
CA MET A 124 -6.54 -0.76 -3.24
C MET A 124 -5.56 0.35 -3.64
N LEU A 125 -5.97 1.62 -3.60
CA LEU A 125 -5.12 2.77 -3.93
C LEU A 125 -3.88 2.83 -3.04
N VAL A 126 -4.05 2.67 -1.72
CA VAL A 126 -2.93 2.67 -0.77
C VAL A 126 -1.96 1.53 -1.06
N VAL A 127 -2.47 0.31 -1.22
CA VAL A 127 -1.62 -0.87 -1.42
C VAL A 127 -0.94 -0.84 -2.79
N LEU A 128 -1.66 -0.46 -3.85
CA LEU A 128 -1.11 -0.34 -5.21
C LEU A 128 0.01 0.70 -5.27
N LEU A 129 -0.19 1.90 -4.71
CA LEU A 129 0.84 2.93 -4.69
C LEU A 129 2.06 2.51 -3.86
N ARG A 130 1.86 1.72 -2.79
CA ARG A 130 2.99 1.12 -2.05
C ARG A 130 3.75 0.13 -2.91
N VAL A 131 3.09 -0.70 -3.72
CA VAL A 131 3.79 -1.59 -4.66
C VAL A 131 4.53 -0.75 -5.70
N GLN A 132 3.81 0.09 -6.45
CA GLN A 132 4.37 0.84 -7.58
C GLN A 132 5.55 1.72 -7.18
N LEU A 133 5.41 2.50 -6.11
CA LEU A 133 6.46 3.43 -5.69
C LEU A 133 7.67 2.70 -5.09
N ASN A 134 7.49 1.53 -4.46
CA ASN A 134 8.64 0.77 -3.94
C ASN A 134 9.35 -0.04 -5.02
N ILE A 135 8.65 -0.52 -6.06
CA ILE A 135 9.28 -1.09 -7.26
C ILE A 135 10.14 0.00 -7.93
N ILE A 136 9.53 1.10 -8.38
CA ILE A 136 10.28 2.14 -9.09
C ILE A 136 11.36 2.79 -8.22
N GLY A 137 11.08 2.96 -6.92
CA GLY A 137 12.06 3.45 -5.95
C GLY A 137 13.27 2.52 -5.79
N GLY A 138 13.08 1.20 -5.93
CA GLY A 138 14.16 0.21 -5.93
C GLY A 138 15.05 0.34 -7.17
N TYR A 139 14.44 0.43 -8.35
CA TYR A 139 15.15 0.70 -9.60
C TYR A 139 15.93 2.02 -9.56
N LEU A 140 15.32 3.10 -9.06
CA LEU A 140 15.99 4.39 -8.88
C LEU A 140 17.16 4.31 -7.90
N TYR A 141 17.05 3.49 -6.84
CA TYR A 141 18.17 3.26 -5.94
C TYR A 141 19.31 2.52 -6.64
N LEU A 142 19.02 1.52 -7.48
CA LEU A 142 20.02 0.81 -8.27
C LEU A 142 20.70 1.72 -9.30
N ASP A 143 19.93 2.51 -10.06
CA ASP A 143 20.45 3.50 -11.02
C ASP A 143 21.41 4.50 -10.35
N ASN A 144 21.15 4.88 -9.09
CA ASN A 144 21.99 5.79 -8.32
C ASN A 144 23.17 5.11 -7.59
N SER A 145 23.08 3.81 -7.29
CA SER A 145 24.06 3.09 -6.45
C SER A 145 25.10 2.30 -7.25
N VAL A 146 24.75 1.77 -8.42
CA VAL A 146 25.66 0.99 -9.29
C VAL A 146 26.73 1.90 -9.95
N GLY A 147 26.67 3.21 -9.72
CA GLY A 147 27.69 4.14 -10.16
C GLY A 147 27.59 4.42 -11.65
N LYS A 148 28.24 5.51 -12.07
CA LYS A 148 28.24 6.11 -13.42
C LYS A 148 28.79 5.22 -14.55
N SER A 149 28.82 3.90 -14.37
CA SER A 149 29.35 2.90 -15.29
C SER A 149 28.33 2.41 -16.33
N ALA A 150 27.03 2.57 -16.08
CA ALA A 150 26.00 2.38 -17.10
C ALA A 150 25.86 3.65 -17.94
N ALA A 151 25.96 3.54 -19.27
CA ALA A 151 25.88 4.68 -20.20
C ALA A 151 24.50 5.37 -20.22
N SER A 152 23.48 4.77 -19.60
CA SER A 152 22.11 5.31 -19.47
C SER A 152 21.39 4.69 -18.26
N PRO A 153 20.59 5.46 -17.51
CA PRO A 153 19.75 4.92 -16.44
C PRO A 153 18.71 3.95 -17.00
N LEU A 154 18.37 2.89 -16.25
CA LEU A 154 17.33 1.94 -16.64
C LEU A 154 15.94 2.58 -16.62
N THR A 155 15.71 3.49 -15.67
CA THR A 155 14.40 4.13 -15.45
C THR A 155 14.47 5.64 -15.64
N PRO A 156 14.62 6.14 -16.89
CA PRO A 156 14.57 7.58 -17.16
C PRO A 156 13.17 8.16 -16.84
N PRO A 157 13.03 9.50 -16.71
CA PRO A 157 11.79 10.13 -16.24
C PRO A 157 10.54 9.81 -17.07
N ASP A 158 10.69 9.59 -18.37
CA ASP A 158 9.62 9.16 -19.29
C ASP A 158 9.10 7.76 -18.94
N VAL A 159 10.00 6.80 -18.68
CA VAL A 159 9.64 5.44 -18.22
C VAL A 159 8.95 5.51 -16.86
N GLN A 160 9.45 6.33 -15.93
CA GLN A 160 8.83 6.51 -14.61
C GLN A 160 7.40 7.04 -14.74
N GLN A 161 7.19 8.08 -15.57
CA GLN A 161 5.88 8.67 -15.78
C GLN A 161 4.93 7.69 -16.48
N GLN A 162 5.40 6.98 -17.50
CA GLN A 162 4.60 5.98 -18.21
C GLN A 162 4.17 4.84 -17.28
N TYR A 163 5.10 4.28 -16.51
CA TYR A 163 4.79 3.23 -15.52
C TYR A 163 3.77 3.71 -14.47
N LEU A 164 4.00 4.87 -13.86
CA LEU A 164 3.10 5.41 -12.82
C LEU A 164 1.73 5.81 -13.37
N SER A 165 1.59 6.03 -14.69
CA SER A 165 0.30 6.30 -15.31
C SER A 165 -0.66 5.09 -15.29
N SER A 166 -0.16 3.87 -15.08
CA SER A 166 -0.99 2.66 -14.94
C SER A 166 -1.98 2.72 -13.76
N ILE A 167 -1.79 3.63 -12.81
CA ILE A 167 -2.76 3.92 -11.75
C ILE A 167 -4.15 4.35 -12.30
N GLN A 168 -4.20 4.80 -13.55
CA GLN A 168 -5.42 5.20 -14.23
C GLN A 168 -6.42 4.05 -14.36
N HIS A 169 -5.96 2.78 -14.46
CA HIS A 169 -6.86 1.62 -14.49
C HIS A 169 -7.74 1.55 -13.24
N LEU A 170 -7.13 1.66 -12.05
CA LEU A 170 -7.84 1.67 -10.77
C LEU A 170 -8.81 2.86 -10.66
N LEU A 171 -8.53 3.98 -11.32
CA LEU A 171 -9.39 5.17 -11.31
C LEU A 171 -10.43 5.18 -12.46
N GLY A 172 -10.32 4.25 -13.41
CA GLY A 172 -11.09 4.18 -14.65
C GLY A 172 -11.85 2.86 -14.78
N ASP A 173 -11.42 2.00 -15.68
CA ASP A 173 -12.13 0.75 -16.01
C ASP A 173 -12.19 -0.21 -14.83
N GLY A 174 -11.08 -0.40 -14.11
CA GLY A 174 -11.04 -1.19 -12.89
C GLY A 174 -12.03 -0.71 -11.82
N LEU A 175 -12.20 0.61 -11.66
CA LEU A 175 -13.22 1.17 -10.75
C LEU A 175 -14.64 0.87 -11.25
N THR A 176 -14.88 1.01 -12.54
CA THR A 176 -16.19 0.79 -13.16
C THR A 176 -16.64 -0.66 -12.99
N GLU A 177 -15.72 -1.60 -13.19
CA GLU A 177 -15.96 -3.03 -12.99
C GLU A 177 -16.16 -3.36 -11.50
N LEU A 178 -15.39 -2.75 -10.60
CA LEU A 178 -15.59 -2.89 -9.16
C LEU A 178 -16.97 -2.37 -8.74
N ILE A 179 -17.38 -1.22 -9.25
CA ILE A 179 -18.72 -0.65 -9.00
C ILE A 179 -19.80 -1.61 -9.46
N SER A 180 -19.68 -2.18 -10.67
CA SER A 180 -20.64 -3.15 -11.19
C SER A 180 -20.74 -4.38 -10.28
N ARG A 181 -19.61 -4.94 -9.87
CA ARG A 181 -19.57 -6.12 -8.99
C ARG A 181 -20.21 -5.83 -7.63
N VAL A 182 -19.81 -4.73 -6.99
CA VAL A 182 -20.35 -4.33 -5.69
C VAL A 182 -21.84 -4.02 -5.79
N LYS A 183 -22.28 -3.36 -6.86
CA LYS A 183 -23.70 -3.04 -7.08
C LYS A 183 -24.55 -4.32 -7.15
N THR A 184 -24.08 -5.34 -7.85
CA THR A 184 -24.74 -6.65 -7.89
C THR A 184 -24.81 -7.29 -6.50
N ALA A 185 -23.72 -7.28 -5.73
CA ALA A 185 -23.70 -7.84 -4.37
C ALA A 185 -24.66 -7.08 -3.42
N VAL A 186 -24.68 -5.76 -3.51
CA VAL A 186 -25.62 -4.90 -2.75
C VAL A 186 -27.06 -5.19 -3.16
N GLN A 187 -27.33 -5.37 -4.45
CA GLN A 187 -28.66 -5.72 -4.95
C GLN A 187 -29.12 -7.08 -4.42
N ASN A 188 -28.24 -8.08 -4.41
CA ASN A 188 -28.54 -9.42 -3.90
C ASN A 188 -28.82 -9.41 -2.39
N SER A 189 -28.04 -8.63 -1.62
CA SER A 189 -28.17 -8.57 -0.16
C SER A 189 -29.34 -7.70 0.31
N LEU A 190 -29.51 -6.51 -0.28
CA LEU A 190 -30.45 -5.49 0.21
C LEU A 190 -31.64 -5.24 -0.71
N GLY A 191 -31.67 -5.80 -1.93
CA GLY A 191 -32.74 -5.57 -2.90
C GLY A 191 -34.12 -5.92 -2.35
N GLY A 192 -34.25 -7.09 -1.70
CA GLY A 192 -35.49 -7.55 -1.07
C GLY A 192 -35.80 -6.94 0.31
N VAL A 193 -34.88 -6.17 0.90
CA VAL A 193 -35.06 -5.59 2.23
C VAL A 193 -35.90 -4.32 2.13
N SER A 194 -37.01 -4.26 2.87
CA SER A 194 -37.94 -3.12 2.85
C SER A 194 -37.30 -1.87 3.44
N LEU A 195 -37.55 -0.71 2.83
CA LEU A 195 -37.16 0.61 3.38
C LEU A 195 -37.68 0.88 4.80
N LYS A 196 -38.78 0.22 5.19
CA LYS A 196 -39.39 0.35 6.54
C LYS A 196 -38.80 -0.63 7.55
N GLN A 197 -38.09 -1.66 7.09
CA GLN A 197 -37.50 -2.65 7.98
C GLN A 197 -36.45 -1.97 8.86
N SER A 198 -36.57 -2.18 10.17
CA SER A 198 -35.59 -1.70 11.13
C SER A 198 -34.44 -2.68 11.21
N LEU A 199 -33.21 -2.18 11.10
CA LEU A 199 -31.99 -2.94 11.28
C LEU A 199 -31.22 -2.37 12.46
N SER A 200 -30.68 -3.25 13.29
CA SER A 200 -29.67 -2.94 14.30
C SER A 200 -28.29 -2.79 13.65
N LEU A 201 -27.32 -2.27 14.42
CA LEU A 201 -25.93 -2.18 13.95
C LEU A 201 -25.35 -3.57 13.62
N LEU A 202 -25.69 -4.60 14.41
CA LEU A 202 -25.23 -5.98 14.18
C LEU A 202 -25.82 -6.56 12.89
N GLU A 203 -27.12 -6.34 12.63
CA GLU A 203 -27.75 -6.77 11.38
C GLU A 203 -27.15 -6.02 10.18
N LEU A 204 -26.82 -4.74 10.33
CA LEU A 204 -26.14 -3.96 9.30
C LEU A 204 -24.72 -4.47 9.02
N GLU A 205 -23.96 -4.78 10.07
CA GLU A 205 -22.65 -5.45 9.96
C GLU A 205 -22.77 -6.77 9.21
N GLN A 206 -23.78 -7.59 9.53
CA GLN A 206 -24.00 -8.87 8.86
C GLN A 206 -24.30 -8.68 7.35
N GLN A 207 -25.08 -7.65 6.98
CA GLN A 207 -25.31 -7.31 5.57
C GLN A 207 -24.00 -6.92 4.86
N LEU A 208 -23.15 -6.12 5.50
CA LEU A 208 -21.85 -5.76 4.95
C LEU A 208 -20.94 -6.98 4.80
N ILE A 209 -20.94 -7.91 5.75
CA ILE A 209 -20.18 -9.17 5.67
C ILE A 209 -20.65 -10.00 4.47
N TRP A 210 -21.95 -10.13 4.24
CA TRP A 210 -22.47 -10.86 3.08
C TRP A 210 -22.11 -10.20 1.75
N ILE A 211 -22.23 -8.87 1.67
CA ILE A 211 -21.80 -8.10 0.49
C ILE A 211 -20.32 -8.34 0.22
N ARG A 212 -19.46 -8.27 1.24
CA ARG A 212 -18.02 -8.52 1.10
C ARG A 212 -17.72 -9.94 0.64
N ALA A 213 -18.35 -10.94 1.26
CA ALA A 213 -18.16 -12.33 0.87
C ALA A 213 -18.52 -12.56 -0.60
N GLU A 214 -19.58 -11.92 -1.09
CA GLU A 214 -19.93 -12.00 -2.50
C GLU A 214 -18.89 -11.28 -3.38
N VAL A 215 -18.48 -10.06 -3.05
CA VAL A 215 -17.45 -9.31 -3.81
C VAL A 215 -16.14 -10.09 -3.88
N ASP A 216 -15.67 -10.61 -2.74
CA ASP A 216 -14.38 -11.31 -2.60
C ASP A 216 -14.39 -12.71 -3.23
N SER A 217 -15.57 -13.32 -3.45
CA SER A 217 -15.70 -14.65 -4.08
C SER A 217 -15.56 -14.66 -5.61
N GLY A 218 -15.54 -13.48 -6.23
CA GLY A 218 -15.50 -13.33 -7.68
C GLY A 218 -14.10 -13.38 -8.26
N ARG A 219 -13.81 -12.43 -9.17
CA ARG A 219 -12.47 -12.26 -9.73
C ARG A 219 -11.48 -11.78 -8.65
N PRO A 220 -10.18 -12.10 -8.79
CA PRO A 220 -9.15 -11.61 -7.86
C PRO A 220 -9.19 -10.09 -7.73
N LEU A 221 -9.02 -9.56 -6.52
CA LEU A 221 -9.06 -8.11 -6.29
C LEU A 221 -7.95 -7.36 -7.06
N SER A 222 -6.83 -8.02 -7.39
CA SER A 222 -5.71 -7.47 -8.17
C SER A 222 -6.14 -6.99 -9.56
N SER A 223 -7.10 -7.66 -10.20
CA SER A 223 -7.61 -7.28 -11.53
C SER A 223 -8.33 -5.92 -11.56
N TYR A 224 -8.80 -5.40 -10.41
CA TYR A 224 -9.35 -4.03 -10.34
C TYR A 224 -8.25 -2.97 -10.18
N MET A 225 -7.02 -3.39 -9.84
CA MET A 225 -5.90 -2.51 -9.51
C MET A 225 -5.00 -2.25 -10.72
N LEU A 226 -4.81 -3.25 -11.57
CA LEU A 226 -3.97 -3.16 -12.76
C LEU A 226 -4.64 -3.91 -13.91
N ALA A 227 -4.49 -3.38 -15.13
CA ALA A 227 -4.93 -3.99 -16.37
C ALA A 227 -4.32 -5.39 -16.56
N ASP A 228 -5.08 -6.31 -17.16
CA ASP A 228 -4.57 -7.65 -17.45
C ASP A 228 -3.43 -7.61 -18.50
N ASP A 229 -2.61 -8.65 -18.58
CA ASP A 229 -1.56 -8.73 -19.60
C ASP A 229 -2.12 -8.99 -21.01
N GLU A 230 -3.32 -9.58 -21.09
CA GLU A 230 -4.08 -9.80 -22.32
C GLU A 230 -4.71 -8.51 -22.91
N GLU A 231 -4.82 -7.43 -22.13
CA GLU A 231 -5.37 -6.15 -22.59
C GLU A 231 -4.39 -5.41 -23.52
N VAL A 232 -4.94 -4.54 -24.38
CA VAL A 232 -4.12 -3.75 -25.31
C VAL A 232 -3.14 -2.88 -24.51
N LEU A 233 -1.85 -2.88 -24.89
CA LEU A 233 -0.80 -2.16 -24.14
C LEU A 233 -1.18 -0.70 -23.84
N ALA A 234 -1.83 -0.01 -24.78
CA ALA A 234 -2.26 1.38 -24.62
C ALA A 234 -3.25 1.60 -23.44
N ASP A 235 -3.99 0.57 -23.05
CA ASP A 235 -4.95 0.60 -21.94
C ASP A 235 -4.23 0.33 -20.60
N GLN A 236 -3.07 -0.35 -20.64
CA GLN A 236 -2.26 -0.66 -19.45
C GLN A 236 -1.49 0.55 -18.91
N ALA A 237 -1.04 1.45 -19.79
CA ALA A 237 -0.37 2.70 -19.44
C ALA A 237 -0.42 3.71 -20.59
N CYS A 238 -0.36 5.00 -20.25
CA CYS A 238 -0.49 6.10 -21.20
C CYS A 238 0.57 6.02 -22.32
N GLY A 239 0.13 5.77 -23.55
CA GLY A 239 0.99 5.73 -24.74
C GLY A 239 1.94 4.54 -24.78
N LEU A 240 1.66 3.45 -24.06
CA LEU A 240 2.50 2.25 -24.03
C LEU A 240 2.48 1.50 -25.37
N THR A 241 3.68 1.16 -25.83
CA THR A 241 3.90 0.40 -27.06
C THR A 241 4.80 -0.81 -26.82
N GLU A 242 4.85 -1.75 -27.75
CA GLU A 242 5.72 -2.94 -27.68
C GLU A 242 7.22 -2.61 -27.55
N LYS A 243 7.62 -1.37 -27.87
CA LYS A 243 9.00 -0.90 -27.78
C LYS A 243 9.40 -0.51 -26.36
N ASP A 244 8.43 -0.27 -25.48
CA ASP A 244 8.64 0.22 -24.13
C ASP A 244 8.93 -0.94 -23.15
N LEU A 245 9.97 -1.73 -23.49
CA LEU A 245 10.30 -3.00 -22.83
C LEU A 245 10.51 -2.87 -21.32
N VAL A 246 11.08 -1.75 -20.86
CA VAL A 246 11.30 -1.50 -19.44
C VAL A 246 9.98 -1.27 -18.71
N THR A 247 9.08 -0.47 -19.27
CA THR A 247 7.76 -0.22 -18.68
C THR A 247 6.94 -1.51 -18.63
N ILE A 248 6.94 -2.29 -19.71
CA ILE A 248 6.26 -3.60 -19.75
C ILE A 248 6.80 -4.52 -18.65
N ARG A 249 8.13 -4.57 -18.48
CA ARG A 249 8.76 -5.36 -17.41
C ARG A 249 8.30 -4.90 -16.02
N LEU A 250 8.29 -3.60 -15.75
CA LEU A 250 7.85 -3.05 -14.46
C LEU A 250 6.37 -3.39 -14.19
N LEU A 251 5.51 -3.35 -15.21
CA LEU A 251 4.11 -3.74 -15.09
C LEU A 251 3.96 -5.24 -14.77
N ASN A 252 4.74 -6.10 -15.41
CA ASN A 252 4.73 -7.54 -15.12
C ASN A 252 5.23 -7.85 -13.71
N GLU A 253 6.32 -7.22 -13.27
CA GLU A 253 6.81 -7.33 -11.89
C GLU A 253 5.78 -6.80 -10.88
N THR A 254 4.95 -5.82 -11.28
CA THR A 254 3.82 -5.34 -10.47
C THR A 254 2.71 -6.38 -10.40
N ARG A 255 2.33 -7.02 -11.52
CA ARG A 255 1.34 -8.11 -11.55
C ARG A 255 1.76 -9.27 -10.64
N ASP A 256 3.00 -9.72 -10.76
CA ASP A 256 3.57 -10.77 -9.91
C ASP A 256 3.44 -10.42 -8.41
N MET A 257 3.70 -9.16 -8.06
CA MET A 257 3.55 -8.68 -6.68
C MET A 257 2.08 -8.58 -6.25
N LEU A 258 1.19 -8.18 -7.15
CA LEU A 258 -0.24 -8.07 -6.87
C LEU A 258 -0.91 -9.44 -6.67
N ASP A 259 -0.45 -10.47 -7.38
CA ASP A 259 -0.95 -11.84 -7.24
C ASP A 259 -0.26 -12.62 -6.11
N SER A 260 0.70 -12.00 -5.42
CA SER A 260 1.37 -12.61 -4.28
C SER A 260 0.41 -12.85 -3.10
N PRO A 261 0.58 -13.96 -2.35
CA PRO A 261 -0.24 -14.24 -1.18
C PRO A 261 -0.04 -13.20 -0.06
N ASP A 262 1.12 -12.54 -0.03
CA ASP A 262 1.41 -11.51 0.97
C ASP A 262 0.64 -10.22 0.67
N LEU A 263 0.50 -9.82 -0.59
CA LEU A 263 -0.37 -8.70 -0.95
C LEU A 263 -1.84 -9.01 -0.60
N SER A 264 -2.31 -10.23 -0.88
CA SER A 264 -3.68 -10.64 -0.52
C SER A 264 -3.94 -10.50 0.99
N LYS A 265 -3.00 -10.93 1.84
CA LYS A 265 -3.09 -10.75 3.30
C LYS A 265 -3.11 -9.27 3.71
N VAL A 266 -2.21 -8.47 3.16
CA VAL A 266 -2.10 -7.03 3.48
C VAL A 266 -3.36 -6.29 3.04
N LEU A 267 -3.85 -6.53 1.82
CA LEU A 267 -5.08 -5.95 1.31
C LEU A 267 -6.29 -6.39 2.15
N GLY A 268 -6.39 -7.68 2.49
CA GLY A 268 -7.43 -8.21 3.37
C GLY A 268 -7.43 -7.54 4.75
N ALA A 269 -6.25 -7.30 5.34
CA ALA A 269 -6.12 -6.59 6.60
C ALA A 269 -6.54 -5.11 6.49
N CYS A 270 -6.15 -4.42 5.41
CA CYS A 270 -6.60 -3.07 5.10
C CYS A 270 -8.12 -2.98 4.96
N LEU A 271 -8.73 -3.91 4.22
CA LEU A 271 -10.18 -3.99 4.05
C LEU A 271 -10.88 -4.24 5.38
N ASN A 272 -10.42 -5.21 6.18
CA ASN A 272 -10.98 -5.47 7.50
C ASN A 272 -10.93 -4.23 8.40
N ARG A 273 -9.76 -3.58 8.47
CA ARG A 273 -9.60 -2.32 9.20
C ARG A 273 -10.56 -1.24 8.68
N GLY A 274 -10.71 -1.15 7.37
CA GLY A 274 -11.57 -0.16 6.73
C GLY A 274 -13.05 -0.35 7.03
N PHE A 275 -13.55 -1.59 6.92
CA PHE A 275 -14.94 -1.91 7.29
C PHE A 275 -15.20 -1.79 8.79
N SER A 276 -14.23 -2.13 9.65
CA SER A 276 -14.36 -1.88 11.09
C SER A 276 -14.48 -0.38 11.38
N ARG A 277 -13.66 0.47 10.74
CA ARG A 277 -13.78 1.93 10.90
C ARG A 277 -15.09 2.48 10.36
N LEU A 278 -15.58 1.94 9.24
CA LEU A 278 -16.91 2.27 8.73
C LEU A 278 -17.98 1.96 9.78
N LEU A 279 -17.96 0.77 10.38
CA LEU A 279 -18.91 0.39 11.43
C LEU A 279 -18.78 1.27 12.68
N ASP A 280 -17.56 1.63 13.09
CA ASP A 280 -17.34 2.57 14.21
C ASP A 280 -18.02 3.92 13.95
N ASN A 281 -17.85 4.47 12.73
CA ASN A 281 -18.49 5.73 12.33
C ASN A 281 -20.02 5.60 12.29
N LEU A 282 -20.54 4.46 11.85
CA LEU A 282 -21.98 4.20 11.82
C LEU A 282 -22.55 4.05 13.24
N ALA A 283 -21.81 3.44 14.17
CA ALA A 283 -22.24 3.16 15.52
C ALA A 283 -22.71 4.40 16.28
N GLU A 284 -22.17 5.58 15.97
CA GLU A 284 -22.57 6.86 16.59
C GLU A 284 -24.05 7.17 16.39
N PHE A 285 -24.61 6.79 15.23
CA PHE A 285 -26.00 7.03 14.86
C PHE A 285 -26.97 5.99 15.46
N PHE A 286 -26.45 4.88 15.97
CA PHE A 286 -27.22 3.83 16.66
C PHE A 286 -27.17 3.99 18.18
N ARG A 287 -26.77 5.16 18.71
CA ARG A 287 -26.82 5.47 20.14
C ARG A 287 -28.14 6.15 20.50
N LEU A 288 -28.71 5.82 21.66
CA LEU A 288 -29.82 6.57 22.25
C LEU A 288 -29.34 7.99 22.62
N PRO A 289 -30.15 9.04 22.43
CA PRO A 289 -29.87 10.33 23.05
C PRO A 289 -29.82 10.14 24.57
N VAL A 290 -28.74 10.60 25.19
CA VAL A 290 -28.61 10.61 26.66
C VAL A 290 -29.71 11.50 27.20
N SER A 291 -30.75 10.89 27.79
CA SER A 291 -31.71 11.64 28.61
C SER A 291 -31.08 11.81 29.99
N ASP A 292 -30.83 13.05 30.38
CA ASP A 292 -30.21 13.49 31.65
C ASP A 292 -31.06 13.20 32.91
N SER A 293 -31.87 12.14 32.93
CA SER A 293 -32.75 11.84 34.06
C SER A 293 -32.93 10.34 34.30
N ALA A 294 -31.92 9.70 34.91
CA ALA A 294 -32.07 8.73 36.01
C ALA A 294 -30.74 8.01 36.31
N PRO A 295 -30.26 8.01 37.57
CA PRO A 295 -29.09 7.26 37.98
C PRO A 295 -29.52 5.86 38.42
N ASP A 296 -29.84 4.97 37.48
CA ASP A 296 -29.68 3.54 37.77
C ASP A 296 -29.76 2.64 36.54
N ARG A 297 -29.14 1.46 36.69
CA ARG A 297 -28.96 0.34 35.73
C ARG A 297 -27.86 0.49 34.70
N GLY A 298 -26.65 0.16 35.17
CA GLY A 298 -25.53 -0.28 34.37
C GLY A 298 -25.80 -1.61 33.64
N LEU A 299 -25.06 -1.76 32.54
CA LEU A 299 -24.80 -2.96 31.73
C LEU A 299 -25.85 -3.44 30.71
N ASN A 300 -27.14 -3.07 30.79
CA ASN A 300 -28.16 -3.48 29.80
C ASN A 300 -28.62 -2.38 28.80
N ARG A 301 -28.04 -1.18 28.82
CA ARG A 301 -28.40 -0.07 27.91
C ARG A 301 -27.84 -0.19 26.48
N LEU A 302 -27.03 -1.21 26.20
CA LEU A 302 -26.50 -1.52 24.85
C LEU A 302 -27.48 -2.35 23.99
N SER A 303 -28.71 -2.56 24.47
CA SER A 303 -29.76 -3.27 23.76
C SER A 303 -30.15 -2.51 22.48
N ALA A 304 -29.47 -2.89 21.40
CA ALA A 304 -29.66 -2.56 19.97
C ALA A 304 -30.76 -1.55 19.65
N VAL A 305 -30.38 -0.27 19.53
CA VAL A 305 -31.20 0.68 18.77
C VAL A 305 -31.26 0.15 17.34
N SER A 306 -32.47 -0.02 16.81
CA SER A 306 -32.67 -0.34 15.40
C SER A 306 -33.23 0.86 14.67
N LEU A 307 -32.71 1.12 13.48
CA LEU A 307 -33.15 2.22 12.62
C LEU A 307 -33.85 1.66 11.38
N PRO A 308 -34.98 2.24 10.94
CA PRO A 308 -35.53 1.94 9.63
C PRO A 308 -34.48 2.15 8.54
N LEU A 309 -34.42 1.26 7.57
CA LEU A 309 -33.44 1.32 6.48
C LEU A 309 -33.45 2.67 5.74
N ALA A 310 -34.63 3.28 5.56
CA ALA A 310 -34.76 4.63 5.00
C ALA A 310 -33.98 5.72 5.77
N LYS A 311 -33.76 5.54 7.09
CA LYS A 311 -32.92 6.42 7.92
C LYS A 311 -31.43 6.05 7.86
N ILE A 312 -31.10 4.78 7.62
CA ILE A 312 -29.71 4.30 7.47
C ILE A 312 -29.11 4.78 6.14
N ILE A 313 -29.91 4.80 5.06
CA ILE A 313 -29.48 5.23 3.72
C ILE A 313 -28.69 6.56 3.74
N PRO A 314 -29.23 7.69 4.25
CA PRO A 314 -28.47 8.94 4.26
C PRO A 314 -27.21 8.90 5.14
N ILE A 315 -27.20 8.10 6.22
CA ILE A 315 -26.06 7.93 7.11
C ILE A 315 -24.91 7.24 6.37
N ILE A 316 -25.21 6.12 5.70
CA ILE A 316 -24.26 5.40 4.86
C ILE A 316 -23.81 6.27 3.69
N ASN A 317 -24.75 6.94 3.02
CA ASN A 317 -24.45 7.82 1.90
C ASN A 317 -23.41 8.89 2.23
N GLY A 318 -23.43 9.42 3.47
CA GLY A 318 -22.48 10.43 3.94
C GLY A 318 -21.06 9.90 4.22
N GLN A 319 -20.86 8.59 4.33
CA GLN A 319 -19.57 7.99 4.73
C GLN A 319 -18.46 8.23 3.71
N ILE A 320 -18.78 8.43 2.43
CA ILE A 320 -17.79 8.75 1.39
C ILE A 320 -16.95 9.98 1.74
N ASN A 321 -17.52 10.98 2.44
CA ASN A 321 -16.81 12.18 2.84
C ASN A 321 -15.79 11.95 3.97
N SER A 322 -15.95 10.84 4.71
CA SER A 322 -15.01 10.40 5.74
C SER A 322 -13.98 9.43 5.17
N VAL A 323 -14.41 8.46 4.34
CA VAL A 323 -13.55 7.46 3.73
C VAL A 323 -12.59 8.09 2.72
N CYS A 324 -13.09 8.96 1.84
CA CYS A 324 -12.32 9.65 0.80
C CYS A 324 -12.24 11.17 1.07
N SER A 325 -11.81 11.57 2.27
CA SER A 325 -11.72 12.98 2.64
C SER A 325 -10.47 13.65 2.07
N ASP A 326 -10.56 14.95 1.72
CA ASP A 326 -9.43 15.75 1.22
C ASP A 326 -8.46 16.13 2.35
N THR A 327 -8.99 16.28 3.57
CA THR A 327 -8.17 16.32 4.78
C THR A 327 -7.88 14.88 5.18
N PRO A 328 -6.66 14.56 5.65
CA PRO A 328 -6.32 13.19 5.96
C PRO A 328 -7.23 12.69 7.08
N SER A 329 -8.27 11.95 6.70
CA SER A 329 -9.23 11.39 7.63
C SER A 329 -8.55 10.33 8.48
N HIS A 330 -9.07 10.09 9.68
CA HIS A 330 -8.57 9.00 10.51
C HIS A 330 -8.62 7.64 9.80
N PHE A 331 -9.44 7.47 8.75
CA PHE A 331 -9.45 6.27 7.93
C PHE A 331 -8.18 6.13 7.10
N VAL A 332 -7.85 7.13 6.27
CA VAL A 332 -6.68 7.08 5.39
C VAL A 332 -5.40 7.10 6.22
N GLN A 333 -5.35 7.89 7.29
CA GLN A 333 -4.19 7.91 8.20
C GLN A 333 -3.93 6.52 8.82
N ASP A 334 -4.98 5.83 9.26
CA ASP A 334 -4.84 4.48 9.83
C ASP A 334 -4.29 3.48 8.80
N LEU A 335 -4.70 3.59 7.53
CA LEU A 335 -4.15 2.77 6.45
C LEU A 335 -2.69 3.11 6.16
N LEU A 336 -2.34 4.39 6.07
CA LEU A 336 -0.96 4.85 5.80
C LEU A 336 0.01 4.50 6.94
N LEU A 337 -0.48 4.46 8.18
CA LEU A 337 0.31 4.16 9.36
C LEU A 337 0.36 2.66 9.70
N ASN A 338 -0.42 1.82 9.02
CA ASN A 338 -0.50 0.39 9.27
C ASN A 338 0.88 -0.29 9.12
N ASN A 339 1.32 -0.98 10.17
CA ASN A 339 2.62 -1.65 10.20
C ASN A 339 2.72 -2.78 9.16
N GLN A 340 1.65 -3.53 8.91
CA GLN A 340 1.66 -4.60 7.90
C GLN A 340 1.90 -4.05 6.49
N VAL A 341 1.34 -2.87 6.18
CA VAL A 341 1.55 -2.18 4.91
C VAL A 341 2.99 -1.68 4.80
N LYS A 342 3.57 -1.16 5.89
CA LYS A 342 4.96 -0.68 5.92
C LYS A 342 5.97 -1.81 5.81
N GLU A 343 5.74 -2.93 6.49
CA GLU A 343 6.58 -4.13 6.43
C GLU A 343 6.56 -4.71 5.03
N PHE A 344 5.38 -4.86 4.43
CA PHE A 344 5.25 -5.30 3.04
C PHE A 344 5.95 -4.34 2.06
N ALA A 345 5.77 -3.02 2.23
CA ALA A 345 6.47 -2.02 1.42
C ALA A 345 8.00 -2.14 1.53
N ALA A 346 8.53 -2.45 2.71
CA ALA A 346 9.96 -2.68 2.91
C ALA A 346 10.44 -3.93 2.18
N ILE A 347 9.68 -5.03 2.22
CA ILE A 347 9.98 -6.27 1.48
C ILE A 347 10.01 -6.01 -0.03
N VAL A 348 9.00 -5.32 -0.56
CA VAL A 348 8.96 -4.93 -1.98
C VAL A 348 10.19 -4.10 -2.30
N TYR A 349 10.44 -3.03 -1.55
CA TYR A 349 11.57 -2.14 -1.80
C TYR A 349 12.91 -2.86 -1.76
N GLU A 350 13.12 -3.75 -0.78
CA GLU A 350 14.34 -4.55 -0.66
C GLU A 350 14.53 -5.46 -1.89
N THR A 351 13.48 -6.17 -2.29
CA THR A 351 13.48 -7.06 -3.46
C THR A 351 13.96 -6.36 -4.74
N PHE A 352 13.49 -5.13 -4.97
CA PHE A 352 13.81 -4.34 -6.16
C PHE A 352 15.01 -3.39 -5.99
N SER A 353 15.63 -3.31 -4.80
CA SER A 353 16.82 -2.49 -4.52
C SER A 353 18.08 -3.31 -4.24
N THR A 354 17.99 -4.63 -4.30
CA THR A 354 19.13 -5.55 -4.26
C THR A 354 19.60 -5.92 -5.68
N PRO A 355 20.89 -5.79 -6.01
CA PRO A 355 21.42 -6.23 -7.30
C PRO A 355 21.16 -7.72 -7.55
N GLN A 356 20.72 -8.07 -8.76
CA GLN A 356 20.37 -9.46 -9.14
C GLN A 356 21.54 -10.46 -9.02
N GLU A 357 22.80 -9.99 -8.99
CA GLU A 357 23.99 -10.83 -8.76
C GLU A 357 24.05 -11.44 -7.34
N LEU A 358 23.32 -10.87 -6.37
CA LEU A 358 23.27 -11.32 -4.97
C LEU A 358 22.03 -12.16 -4.64
N GLN A 359 21.13 -12.40 -5.62
CA GLN A 359 19.90 -13.17 -5.45
C GLN A 359 20.03 -14.65 -5.89
N LYS A 360 21.24 -15.12 -6.23
CA LYS A 360 21.52 -16.52 -6.62
C LYS A 360 22.07 -17.36 -5.48
#